data_AF-A0A953UA96-F1
#
_entry.id   AF-A0A953UA96-F1
#
_cell.length_a   1.000
_cell.length_b   1.000
_cell.length_c   1.000
_cell.angle_alpha   90.00
_cell.angle_beta   90.00
_cell.angle_gamma   90.00
#
_symmetry.space_group_name_H-M   'P 1'
#
loop_
_entity.id
_entity.type
_entity.pdbx_description
1 polymer ?
#
loop_
_entity_poly.entity_id
_entity_poly.type
_entity_poly.pdbx_seq_one_letter_code
_entity_poly.pdbx_strand_id
1 'polypeptide(L)' 'ALGQTLASWSQEIAAMWRFTRNNGITEGFHNKMELINRQAYGFRNFQNYRLRVKVLCS' A
#
# COMPACT_ATOMS: atom_id res chain seq x y z
N ALA A 1 0.98 10.93 22.08
CA ALA A 1 0.77 10.83 20.62
C ALA A 1 0.36 9.43 20.20
N LEU A 2 1.24 8.42 20.25
CA LEU A 2 0.91 7.05 19.81
C LEU A 2 -0.26 6.40 20.58
N GLY A 3 -0.31 6.53 21.91
CA GLY A 3 -1.38 5.94 22.71
C GLY A 3 -2.79 6.45 22.36
N GLN A 4 -2.90 7.71 21.94
CA GLN A 4 -4.18 8.28 21.48
C GLN A 4 -4.58 7.69 20.12
N THR A 5 -3.62 7.48 19.22
CA THR A 5 -3.86 6.79 17.93
C THR A 5 -4.30 5.34 18.15
N LEU A 6 -3.65 4.59 19.04
CA LEU A 6 -4.06 3.22 19.33
C LEU A 6 -5.47 3.15 19.94
N ALA A 7 -5.81 4.10 20.82
CA ALA A 7 -7.16 4.19 21.38
C ALA A 7 -8.21 4.52 20.30
N SER A 8 -7.91 5.47 19.40
CA SER A 8 -8.84 5.87 18.33
C SER A 8 -9.06 4.79 17.27
N TRP A 9 -8.09 3.90 17.05
CA TRP A 9 -8.16 2.79 16.08
C TRP A 9 -8.47 1.43 16.72
N SER A 10 -8.88 1.41 17.99
CA SER A 10 -9.05 0.18 18.77
C SER A 10 -10.07 -0.79 18.17
N GLN A 11 -11.12 -0.28 17.52
CA GLN A 11 -12.15 -1.10 16.88
C GLN A 11 -11.62 -1.81 15.63
N GLU A 12 -10.88 -1.11 14.78
CA GLU A 12 -10.28 -1.64 13.57
C GLU A 12 -9.20 -2.67 13.89
N ILE A 13 -8.36 -2.38 14.89
CA ILE A 13 -7.34 -3.31 15.39
C ILE A 13 -8.02 -4.60 15.89
N ALA A 14 -9.11 -4.49 16.66
CA ALA A 14 -9.86 -5.66 17.11
C ALA A 14 -10.50 -6.44 15.93
N ALA A 15 -10.95 -5.74 14.89
CA ALA A 15 -11.51 -6.37 13.69
C ALA A 15 -10.47 -7.20 12.90
N MET A 16 -9.18 -6.84 12.94
CA MET A 16 -8.12 -7.63 12.30
C MET A 16 -8.04 -9.06 12.87
N TRP A 17 -8.35 -9.27 14.15
CA TRP A 17 -8.37 -10.59 14.77
C TRP A 17 -9.58 -11.45 14.39
N ARG A 18 -10.62 -10.84 13.80
CA ARG A 18 -11.82 -11.57 13.34
C ARG A 18 -11.64 -12.21 11.96
N PHE A 19 -10.66 -11.77 11.18
CA PHE A 19 -10.45 -12.24 9.81
C PHE A 19 -9.03 -12.78 9.64
N THR A 20 -8.87 -13.90 8.94
CA THR A 20 -7.56 -14.45 8.55
C THR A 20 -6.92 -13.74 7.35
N ARG A 21 -7.37 -12.52 7.03
CA ARG A 21 -6.87 -11.73 5.91
C ARG A 21 -5.53 -11.11 6.32
N ASN A 22 -4.47 -11.40 5.57
CA ASN A 22 -3.18 -10.74 5.72
C ASN A 22 -3.04 -9.56 4.75
N ASN A 23 -2.09 -8.67 5.03
CA ASN A 23 -1.79 -7.51 4.19
C ASN A 23 -0.87 -7.85 3.00
N GLY A 24 -0.57 -9.13 2.76
CA GLY A 24 0.47 -9.54 1.81
C GLY A 24 0.17 -9.16 0.37
N ILE A 25 -1.10 -9.16 -0.04
CA ILE A 25 -1.50 -8.72 -1.38
C ILE A 25 -1.21 -7.23 -1.56
N THR A 26 -1.63 -6.40 -0.61
CA THR A 26 -1.40 -4.95 -0.63
C THR A 26 0.09 -4.63 -0.64
N GLU A 27 0.87 -5.31 0.22
CA GLU A 27 2.33 -5.16 0.29
C GLU A 27 3.00 -5.58 -1.01
N GLY A 28 2.54 -6.68 -1.63
CA GLY A 28 3.01 -7.11 -2.96
C GLY A 28 2.79 -6.03 -4.01
N PHE A 29 1.62 -5.39 -4.03
CA PHE A 29 1.34 -4.28 -4.92
C PHE A 29 2.22 -3.05 -4.63
N HIS A 30 2.41 -2.68 -3.37
CA HIS A 30 3.30 -1.56 -3.00
C HIS A 30 4.74 -1.81 -3.44
N ASN A 31 5.27 -3.02 -3.20
CA ASN A 31 6.62 -3.39 -3.64
C ASN A 31 6.76 -3.29 -5.17
N LYS A 32 5.74 -3.75 -5.91
CA LYS A 32 5.74 -3.65 -7.38
C LYS A 32 5.69 -2.19 -7.86
N MET A 33 4.90 -1.35 -7.19
CA MET A 33 4.86 0.10 -7.48
C MET A 33 6.22 0.77 -7.25
N GLU A 34 6.90 0.45 -6.15
CA GLU A 34 8.25 0.95 -5.89
C GLU A 34 9.28 0.44 -6.90
N LEU A 35 9.17 -0.82 -7.33
CA LEU A 35 10.01 -1.39 -8.39
C LEU A 35 9.85 -0.60 -9.69
N ILE A 36 8.61 -0.31 -10.09
CA ILE A 36 8.30 0.48 -11.29
C ILE A 36 8.96 1.85 -11.21
N ASN A 37 8.90 2.50 -10.04
CA ASN A 37 9.55 3.79 -9.82
C ASN A 37 11.09 3.69 -9.89
N ARG A 38 11.68 2.65 -9.29
CA ARG A 38 13.13 2.39 -9.33
C ARG A 38 13.64 2.11 -10.74
N GLN A 39 12.94 1.27 -11.51
CA GLN A 39 13.31 0.97 -12.91
C GLN A 39 13.23 2.19 -13.83
N ALA A 40 12.34 3.13 -13.52
CA ALA A 40 12.24 4.39 -14.26
C ALA A 40 13.22 5.47 -13.77
N TYR A 41 14.00 5.21 -12.72
CA TYR A 41 14.83 6.20 -12.03
C TYR A 41 14.02 7.44 -11.57
N GLY A 42 12.77 7.20 -11.16
CA GLY A 42 11.84 8.24 -10.74
C GLY A 42 10.95 8.78 -11.86
N PHE A 43 9.66 8.92 -11.59
CA PHE A 43 8.73 9.59 -12.51
C PHE A 43 8.64 11.08 -12.22
N ARG A 44 8.87 11.91 -13.25
CA ARG A 44 8.60 13.36 -13.19
C ARG A 44 7.12 13.69 -13.39
N ASN A 45 6.39 12.85 -14.14
CA ASN A 45 4.98 13.01 -14.45
C ASN A 45 4.15 11.90 -13.80
N PHE A 46 3.23 12.28 -12.92
CA PHE A 46 2.38 11.34 -12.19
C PHE A 46 1.43 10.55 -13.10
N GLN A 47 0.95 11.13 -14.21
CA GLN A 47 0.07 10.41 -15.14
C GLN A 47 0.78 9.24 -15.81
N ASN A 48 2.07 9.41 -16.15
CA ASN A 48 2.89 8.34 -16.72
C ASN A 48 3.15 7.23 -15.70
N TYR A 49 3.41 7.59 -14.44
CA TYR A 49 3.49 6.63 -13.33
C TYR A 49 2.18 5.85 -13.18
N ARG A 50 1.06 6.55 -13.10
CA ARG A 50 -0.28 5.95 -12.95
C ARG A 50 -0.61 4.99 -14.09
N LEU A 51 -0.30 5.35 -15.34
CA LEU A 51 -0.48 4.47 -16.49
C LEU A 51 0.31 3.16 -16.33
N ARG A 52 1.58 3.25 -15.94
CA ARG A 52 2.41 2.05 -15.72
C ARG A 52 1.93 1.20 -14.56
N VAL A 53 1.53 1.81 -13.44
CA VAL A 53 0.96 1.07 -12.31
C VAL A 53 -0.32 0.36 -12.72
N LYS A 54 -1.21 0.99 -13.48
CA LYS A 54 -2.45 0.34 -13.94
C LYS A 54 -2.21 -0.89 -14.83
N VAL A 55 -1.21 -0.81 -15.73
CA VAL A 55 -0.91 -1.91 -16.66
C VAL A 55 -0.12 -3.02 -15.96
N LEU A 56 0.75 -2.68 -15.02
CA LEU A 56 1.66 -3.63 -14.39
C LEU A 56 1.11 -4.22 -13.09
N CYS A 57 0.22 -3.53 -12.38
CA CYS A 57 -0.36 -3.97 -11.11
C CYS A 57 -1.85 -4.39 -11.23
N SER A 58 -2.28 -4.81 -12.42
CA SER A 58 -3.60 -5.41 -12.66
C SER A 58 -3.59 -6.92 -12.50
#